data_AF-A0A2V8D5Z1-F1
#
_entry.id   AF-A0A2V8D5Z1-F1
#
_cell.length_a   1.000
_cell.length_b   1.000
_cell.length_c   1.000
_cell.angle_alpha   90.00
_cell.angle_beta   90.00
_cell.angle_gamma   90.00
#
_symmetry.space_group_name_H-M   'P 1'
#
loop_
_entity.id
_entity.type
_entity.pdbx_description
1 polymer ?
#
loop_
_entity_poly.entity_id
_entity_poly.type
_entity_poly.pdbx_seq_one_letter_code
_entity_poly.pdbx_strand_id
1 'polypeptide(L)' 'GKEIMELFRTLNEAGATIVQVTHSELNASYGTRIIQLRDGWVVED' A
#
# COMPACT_ATOMS: atom_id res chain seq x y z
N GLY A 1 -1.09 -10.95 -8.06
CA GLY A 1 -0.52 -9.88 -7.22
C GLY A 1 0.00 -8.77 -8.10
N LYS A 2 1.18 -8.97 -8.71
CA LYS A 2 1.89 -7.98 -9.53
C LYS A 2 1.00 -7.16 -10.48
N GLU A 3 0.18 -7.79 -11.32
CA GLU A 3 -0.68 -7.08 -12.29
C GLU A 3 -1.69 -6.13 -11.62
N ILE A 4 -2.29 -6.54 -10.50
CA ILE A 4 -3.19 -5.68 -9.70
C ILE A 4 -2.42 -4.51 -9.08
N MET A 5 -1.19 -4.76 -8.60
CA MET A 5 -0.35 -3.73 -8.02
C MET A 5 0.09 -2.69 -9.05
N GLU A 6 0.38 -3.12 -10.28
CA GLU A 6 0.66 -2.24 -11.41
C GLU A 6 -0.57 -1.41 -11.80
N LEU A 7 -1.77 -2.00 -11.80
CA LEU A 7 -3.01 -1.25 -12.00
C LEU A 7 -3.23 -0.18 -10.92
N PHE A 8 -3.04 -0.52 -9.64
CA PHE A 8 -3.17 0.44 -8.55
C PHE A 8 -2.17 1.59 -8.65
N ARG A 9 -0.94 1.31 -9.10
CA ARG A 9 0.05 2.36 -9.39
C ARG A 9 -0.45 3.30 -10.48
N THR A 10 -0.91 2.78 -11.61
CA THR A 10 -1.46 3.60 -12.71
C THR A 10 -2.63 4.48 -12.25
N LEU A 11 -3.53 3.93 -11.44
CA LEU A 11 -4.66 4.70 -10.89
C LEU A 11 -4.19 5.80 -9.91
N ASN A 12 -3.19 5.50 -9.08
CA ASN A 12 -2.63 6.48 -8.16
C ASN A 12 -1.90 7.62 -8.89
N GLU A 13 -1.15 7.29 -9.94
CA GLU A 13 -0.53 8.26 -10.85
C GLU A 13 -1.58 9.12 -11.57
N ALA A 14 -2.75 8.57 -11.87
CA ALA A 14 -3.90 9.31 -12.41
C ALA A 14 -4.67 10.15 -11.38
N GLY A 15 -4.21 10.19 -10.11
CA GLY A 15 -4.76 11.03 -9.05
C GLY A 15 -5.72 10.32 -8.09
N ALA A 16 -5.95 9.01 -8.23
CA ALA A 16 -6.75 8.27 -7.27
C ALA A 16 -5.98 8.04 -5.95
N THR A 17 -6.62 8.29 -4.81
CA THR A 17 -6.06 7.88 -3.52
C THR A 17 -6.34 6.40 -3.28
N ILE A 18 -5.30 5.62 -3.00
CA ILE A 18 -5.39 4.17 -2.75
C ILE A 18 -4.93 3.88 -1.33
N VAL A 19 -5.76 3.16 -0.56
CA VAL A 19 -5.39 2.61 0.75
C VAL A 19 -5.44 1.09 0.66
N GLN A 20 -4.28 0.46 0.80
CA GLN A 20 -4.13 -1.00 0.75
C GLN A 20 -3.72 -1.55 2.11
N VAL A 21 -4.34 -2.66 2.52
CA VAL A 21 -3.91 -3.47 3.66
C VAL A 21 -3.33 -4.78 3.17
N THR A 22 -2.15 -5.15 3.64
CA THR A 22 -1.49 -6.41 3.27
C THR A 22 -0.54 -6.89 4.35
N HIS A 23 -0.36 -8.20 4.45
CA HIS A 23 0.71 -8.83 5.24
C HIS A 23 1.98 -9.11 4.40
N SER A 24 2.00 -8.73 3.12
CA SER A 24 3.14 -8.93 2.23
C SER A 24 3.97 -7.65 2.09
N GLU A 25 5.22 -7.69 2.53
CA GLU A 25 6.18 -6.58 2.36
C GLU A 25 6.34 -6.19 0.89
N LEU A 26 6.37 -7.17 -0.02
CA LEU A 26 6.46 -6.92 -1.46
C LEU A 26 5.28 -6.11 -1.98
N ASN A 27 4.06 -6.35 -1.49
CA ASN A 27 2.89 -5.58 -1.93
C ASN A 27 2.85 -4.20 -1.24
N ALA A 28 3.34 -4.10 0.00
CA ALA A 28 3.43 -2.82 0.71
C ALA A 28 4.39 -1.84 0.01
N SER A 29 5.49 -2.35 -0.55
CA SER A 29 6.51 -1.53 -1.24
C SER A 29 6.05 -0.86 -2.55
N TYR A 30 4.85 -1.17 -3.05
CA TYR A 30 4.25 -0.43 -4.17
C TYR A 30 3.58 0.87 -3.73
N GLY A 31 3.28 1.03 -2.44
CA GLY A 31 2.70 2.26 -1.89
C GLY A 31 3.75 3.38 -1.76
N THR A 32 3.29 4.62 -1.69
CA THR A 32 4.14 5.80 -1.46
C THR A 32 4.41 6.06 0.03
N ARG A 33 3.67 5.39 0.91
CA ARG A 33 3.75 5.47 2.38
C ARG A 33 3.34 4.13 2.97
N ILE A 34 4.04 3.64 3.99
CA ILE A 34 3.79 2.35 4.62
C ILE A 34 3.56 2.56 6.12
N ILE A 35 2.33 2.33 6.57
CA ILE A 35 1.97 2.40 8.00
C ILE A 35 1.93 0.98 8.56
N GLN A 36 2.65 0.74 9.66
CA GLN A 36 2.55 -0.52 10.39
C GLN A 36 1.67 -0.37 11.62
N LEU A 37 0.73 -1.31 11.78
CA LEU A 37 -0.18 -1.38 12.91
C LEU A 37 0.15 -2.60 13.77
N ARG A 38 0.16 -2.41 15.09
CA ARG A 38 0.26 -3.49 16.08
C ARG A 38 -0.73 -3.23 17.21
N ASP A 39 -1.58 -4.22 17.49
CA ASP A 39 -2.60 -4.16 18.55
C ASP A 39 -3.49 -2.89 18.49
N GLY A 40 -3.79 -2.41 17.28
CA GLY A 40 -4.61 -1.22 17.04
C GLY A 40 -3.86 0.11 17.08
N TRP A 41 -2.54 0.10 17.31
CA TRP A 41 -1.69 1.29 17.37
C TRP A 41 -0.76 1.38 16.17
N VAL A 42 -0.51 2.60 15.69
CA VAL A 42 0.56 2.85 14.71
C VAL A 42 1.91 2.71 15.41
N VAL A 43 2.76 1.86 14.87
CA VAL A 43 4.10 1.60 15.40
C VAL A 43 5.22 2.03 14.46
N GLU A 44 4.95 2.20 13.16
CA GLU A 44 5.88 2.69 12.13
C GLU A 44 5.11 3.41 11.01
N ASP A 45 5.74 4.41 10.35
CA ASP A 45 5.17 5.26 9.30
C ASP A 45 6.21 5.74 8.27
#